data_AF-A0AAV3SE69-F1
#
_entry.id   AF-A0AAV3SE69-F1
#
_cell.length_a   1.000
_cell.length_b   1.000
_cell.length_c   1.000
_cell.angle_alpha   90.00
_cell.angle_beta   90.00
_cell.angle_gamma   90.00
#
_symmetry.space_group_name_H-M   'P 1'
#
loop_
_entity.id
_entity.type
_entity.pdbx_description
1 polymer ?
#
loop_
_entity_poly.entity_id
_entity_poly.type
_entity_poly.pdbx_seq_one_letter_code
_entity_poly.pdbx_strand_id
1 'polypeptide(L)'
;MSEEKPEQSLAAFDSFELNNSKQRRLAVYALNDYYGATFAEVEGSLGFWPRDLEMGIKHQWNKTKSRLRELENAEIPEEYDTAIESVNEIRNDISHNFTETPPREILERSRELAPEWKDWITQAAEDYEQHQESLTATEALAQVGKRTLENVKDPPQDYSYGLARQQESLNEDANRLEKELENLSEEDAVSRDLVNVVSNIMELKRDKDSLDDEHRVHEEEARREEELRRAENTRRVIVTEGVDDDGQIVVVTHEVGKPDETYVMDIEHPDTPDAARERLIGLEANDEVRLRIEEDLRRDRKGRIERVPYVEEMR
;
A
#
# COMPACT_ATOMS: atom_id res chain seq x y z
N MET A 1 -11.20 -2.57 -22.85
CA MET A 1 -10.50 -1.29 -22.64
C MET A 1 -9.94 -0.85 -23.99
N SER A 2 -9.81 0.45 -24.25
CA SER A 2 -9.11 0.92 -25.45
C SER A 2 -7.68 0.40 -25.39
N GLU A 3 -7.18 -0.26 -26.45
CA GLU A 3 -5.74 -0.59 -26.58
C GLU A 3 -4.96 0.73 -26.71
N GLU A 4 -4.69 1.37 -25.59
CA GLU A 4 -3.79 2.50 -25.52
C GLU A 4 -2.36 1.96 -25.67
N LYS A 5 -1.69 2.39 -26.74
CA LYS A 5 -0.33 1.93 -27.02
C LYS A 5 0.63 2.58 -26.03
N PRO A 6 1.61 1.87 -25.45
CA PRO A 6 2.57 2.45 -24.51
C PRO A 6 3.17 3.78 -25.02
N GLU A 7 3.51 3.86 -26.30
CA GLU A 7 4.13 5.05 -26.89
C GLU A 7 3.23 6.31 -26.82
N GLN A 8 1.92 6.15 -26.75
CA GLN A 8 0.99 7.28 -26.56
C GLN A 8 1.16 7.89 -25.17
N SER A 9 1.34 7.06 -24.14
CA SER A 9 1.59 7.49 -22.77
C SER A 9 2.96 8.18 -22.65
N LEU A 10 4.01 7.68 -23.31
CA LEU A 10 5.29 8.41 -23.36
C LEU A 10 5.20 9.73 -24.12
N ALA A 11 4.46 9.79 -25.22
CA ALA A 11 4.24 11.04 -25.94
C ALA A 11 3.47 12.07 -25.08
N ALA A 12 2.52 11.60 -24.27
CA ALA A 12 1.85 12.44 -23.28
C ALA A 12 2.83 12.95 -22.23
N PHE A 13 3.70 12.07 -21.68
CA PHE A 13 4.77 12.46 -20.78
C PHE A 13 5.64 13.58 -21.35
N ASP A 14 6.11 13.41 -22.59
CA ASP A 14 7.02 14.34 -23.28
C ASP A 14 6.37 15.72 -23.55
N SER A 15 5.03 15.80 -23.50
CA SER A 15 4.29 17.05 -23.65
C SER A 15 4.19 17.88 -22.35
N PHE A 16 4.54 17.29 -21.20
CA PHE A 16 4.41 17.95 -19.90
C PHE A 16 5.64 18.77 -19.53
N GLU A 17 5.42 19.98 -19.03
CA GLU A 17 6.44 20.85 -18.46
C GLU A 17 6.78 20.42 -17.02
N LEU A 18 7.85 19.64 -16.83
CA LEU A 18 8.22 19.11 -15.51
C LEU A 18 8.64 20.17 -14.48
N ASN A 19 8.84 21.43 -14.88
CA ASN A 19 9.01 22.54 -13.93
C ASN A 19 7.70 22.94 -13.23
N ASN A 20 6.55 22.55 -13.79
CA ASN A 20 5.23 22.78 -13.22
C ASN A 20 4.82 21.58 -12.34
N SER A 21 4.55 21.82 -11.04
CA SER A 21 4.19 20.75 -10.10
C SER A 21 2.92 19.99 -10.49
N LYS A 22 1.92 20.68 -11.05
CA LYS A 22 0.67 20.03 -11.50
C LYS A 22 0.91 19.12 -12.71
N GLN A 23 1.74 19.56 -13.65
CA GLN A 23 2.07 18.74 -14.82
C GLN A 23 2.98 17.57 -14.46
N ARG A 24 3.88 17.72 -13.46
CA ARG A 24 4.63 16.57 -12.89
C ARG A 24 3.72 15.47 -12.36
N ARG A 25 2.62 15.83 -11.70
CA ARG A 25 1.63 14.84 -11.23
C ARG A 25 0.98 14.09 -12.39
N LEU A 26 0.68 14.78 -13.49
CA LEU A 26 0.17 14.13 -14.71
C LEU A 26 1.22 13.24 -15.39
N ALA A 27 2.49 13.67 -15.37
CA ALA A 27 3.60 12.89 -15.90
C ALA A 27 3.79 11.55 -15.19
N VAL A 28 3.53 11.48 -13.88
CA VAL A 28 3.53 10.21 -13.12
C VAL A 28 2.49 9.23 -13.67
N TYR A 29 1.26 9.69 -13.92
CA TYR A 29 0.21 8.84 -14.48
C TYR A 29 0.58 8.37 -15.89
N ALA A 30 1.15 9.23 -16.74
CA ALA A 30 1.61 8.83 -18.05
C ALA A 30 2.71 7.75 -18.02
N LEU A 31 3.66 7.82 -17.08
CA LEU A 31 4.64 6.73 -16.89
C LEU A 31 3.98 5.46 -16.36
N ASN A 32 3.08 5.58 -15.37
CA ASN A 32 2.34 4.44 -14.84
C ASN A 32 1.56 3.70 -15.94
N ASP A 33 0.88 4.45 -16.81
CA ASP A 33 0.10 3.91 -17.92
C ASP A 33 1.01 3.30 -18.99
N TYR A 34 2.20 3.86 -19.23
CA TYR A 34 3.20 3.25 -20.11
C TYR A 34 3.63 1.86 -19.63
N TYR A 35 4.05 1.74 -18.36
CA TYR A 35 4.49 0.47 -17.79
C TYR A 35 3.34 -0.55 -17.79
N GLY A 36 2.14 -0.13 -17.39
CA GLY A 36 0.95 -0.98 -17.40
C GLY A 36 0.56 -1.47 -18.78
N ALA A 37 0.57 -0.58 -19.79
CA ALA A 37 0.29 -0.96 -21.18
C ALA A 37 1.36 -1.90 -21.73
N THR A 38 2.63 -1.72 -21.35
CA THR A 38 3.70 -2.63 -21.78
C THR A 38 3.52 -4.03 -21.19
N PHE A 39 3.10 -4.16 -19.92
CA PHE A 39 2.75 -5.47 -19.36
C PHE A 39 1.56 -6.13 -20.07
N ALA A 40 0.60 -5.34 -20.54
CA ALA A 40 -0.51 -5.84 -21.34
C ALA A 40 -0.05 -6.36 -22.71
N GLU A 41 0.97 -5.76 -23.34
CA GLU A 41 1.53 -6.27 -24.60
C GLU A 41 2.20 -7.65 -24.45
N VAL A 42 2.79 -7.93 -23.29
CA VAL A 42 3.43 -9.22 -22.98
C VAL A 42 2.53 -10.17 -22.16
N GLU A 43 1.21 -9.94 -22.18
CA GLU A 43 0.26 -10.65 -21.32
C GLU A 43 0.28 -12.17 -21.52
N GLY A 44 0.37 -12.61 -22.77
CA GLY A 44 0.32 -14.03 -23.14
C GLY A 44 1.55 -14.78 -22.66
N SER A 45 2.72 -14.26 -22.99
CA SER A 45 4.02 -14.88 -22.69
C SER A 45 4.25 -14.99 -21.20
N LEU A 46 3.92 -13.95 -20.42
CA LEU A 46 4.03 -14.01 -18.97
C LEU A 46 2.84 -14.75 -18.34
N GLY A 47 1.69 -14.87 -19.00
CA GLY A 47 0.49 -15.54 -18.47
C GLY A 47 -0.30 -14.66 -17.50
N PHE A 48 -0.37 -13.36 -17.75
CA PHE A 48 -1.23 -12.45 -16.98
C PHE A 48 -2.71 -12.80 -17.19
N TRP A 49 -3.47 -12.79 -16.09
CA TRP A 49 -4.92 -12.87 -16.13
C TRP A 49 -5.47 -11.46 -16.32
N PRO A 50 -6.69 -11.28 -16.87
CA PRO A 50 -7.27 -9.94 -17.02
C PRO A 50 -7.28 -9.13 -15.71
N ARG A 51 -7.54 -9.78 -14.57
CA ARG A 51 -7.50 -9.15 -13.24
C ARG A 51 -6.10 -8.66 -12.85
N ASP A 52 -5.03 -9.31 -13.30
CA ASP A 52 -3.67 -8.83 -13.03
C ASP A 52 -3.38 -7.51 -13.74
N LEU A 53 -3.90 -7.34 -14.95
CA LEU A 53 -3.73 -6.13 -15.73
C LEU A 53 -4.58 -4.97 -15.20
N GLU A 54 -5.64 -5.27 -14.47
CA GLU A 54 -6.44 -4.28 -13.73
C GLU A 54 -5.76 -3.82 -12.43
N MET A 55 -4.74 -4.54 -11.95
CA MET A 55 -3.97 -4.17 -10.76
C MET A 55 -2.84 -3.18 -11.10
N GLY A 56 -2.29 -2.52 -10.09
CA GLY A 56 -1.22 -1.52 -10.27
C GLY A 56 0.10 -2.12 -10.77
N ILE A 57 0.96 -1.28 -11.35
CA ILE A 57 2.23 -1.71 -11.97
C ILE A 57 3.17 -2.45 -11.01
N LYS A 58 3.11 -2.16 -9.69
CA LYS A 58 3.86 -2.91 -8.67
C LYS A 58 3.44 -4.38 -8.62
N HIS A 59 2.14 -4.68 -8.69
CA HIS A 59 1.64 -6.05 -8.69
C HIS A 59 2.09 -6.78 -9.96
N GLN A 60 1.89 -6.16 -11.11
CA GLN A 60 2.30 -6.69 -12.41
C GLN A 60 3.80 -6.99 -12.42
N TRP A 61 4.61 -6.04 -11.95
CA TRP A 61 6.06 -6.19 -11.88
C TRP A 61 6.52 -7.28 -10.91
N ASN A 62 5.97 -7.35 -9.70
CA ASN A 62 6.30 -8.42 -8.76
C ASN A 62 6.00 -9.81 -9.32
N LYS A 63 4.87 -9.94 -10.03
CA LYS A 63 4.51 -11.18 -10.70
C LYS A 63 5.48 -11.53 -11.82
N THR A 64 5.89 -10.53 -12.61
CA THR A 64 6.95 -10.68 -13.61
C THR A 64 8.26 -11.13 -12.97
N LYS A 65 8.71 -10.48 -11.89
CA LYS A 65 9.94 -10.85 -11.16
C LYS A 65 9.91 -12.32 -10.71
N SER A 66 8.80 -12.77 -10.13
CA SER A 66 8.63 -14.18 -9.70
C SER A 66 8.76 -15.15 -10.88
N ARG A 67 8.17 -14.83 -12.04
CA ARG A 67 8.27 -15.66 -13.26
C ARG A 67 9.68 -15.69 -13.83
N LEU A 68 10.32 -14.53 -13.95
CA LEU A 68 11.64 -14.43 -14.55
C LEU A 68 12.71 -15.12 -13.71
N ARG A 69 12.58 -15.19 -12.37
CA ARG A 69 13.50 -15.93 -11.50
C ARG A 69 13.60 -17.42 -11.79
N GLU A 70 12.67 -17.97 -12.56
CA GLU A 70 12.68 -19.38 -12.97
C GLU A 70 13.61 -19.63 -14.16
N LEU A 71 14.00 -18.58 -14.88
CA LEU A 71 15.05 -18.66 -15.88
C LEU A 71 16.41 -18.70 -15.17
N GLU A 72 17.21 -19.74 -15.45
CA GLU A 72 18.53 -19.94 -14.82
C GLU A 72 19.49 -18.75 -14.95
N ASN A 73 19.29 -17.88 -15.95
CA ASN A 73 20.16 -16.74 -16.25
C ASN A 73 19.43 -15.38 -16.31
N ALA A 74 18.20 -15.28 -15.79
CA ALA A 74 17.52 -13.98 -15.79
C ALA A 74 18.08 -13.08 -14.68
N GLU A 75 18.99 -12.20 -15.07
CA GLU A 75 19.39 -11.06 -14.26
C GLU A 75 18.45 -9.90 -14.57
N ILE A 76 17.69 -9.46 -13.56
CA ILE A 76 16.81 -8.30 -13.67
C ILE A 76 17.66 -7.05 -13.38
N PRO A 77 17.86 -6.13 -14.35
CA PRO A 77 18.63 -4.92 -14.11
C PRO A 77 18.02 -4.06 -13.00
N GLU A 78 18.84 -3.67 -12.02
CA GLU A 78 18.42 -2.92 -10.82
C GLU A 78 17.81 -1.56 -11.18
N GLU A 79 18.27 -0.93 -12.26
CA GLU A 79 17.73 0.33 -12.75
C GLU A 79 16.26 0.24 -13.18
N TYR A 80 15.81 -0.92 -13.69
CA TYR A 80 14.42 -1.12 -14.09
C TYR A 80 13.52 -1.33 -12.88
N ASP A 81 14.00 -2.12 -11.91
CA ASP A 81 13.32 -2.34 -10.65
C ASP A 81 13.10 -1.00 -9.93
N THR A 82 14.17 -0.23 -9.80
CA THR A 82 14.15 1.11 -9.19
C THR A 82 13.17 2.04 -9.92
N ALA A 83 13.17 2.05 -11.25
CA ALA A 83 12.33 2.94 -12.03
C ALA A 83 10.84 2.64 -11.85
N ILE A 84 10.44 1.37 -11.88
CA ILE A 84 9.03 0.94 -11.74
C ILE A 84 8.55 1.15 -10.31
N GLU A 85 9.35 0.73 -9.32
CA GLU A 85 8.99 0.89 -7.90
C GLU A 85 8.84 2.37 -7.54
N SER A 86 9.77 3.23 -7.98
CA SER A 86 9.70 4.68 -7.76
C SER A 86 8.45 5.30 -8.38
N VAL A 87 8.09 4.94 -9.61
CA VAL A 87 6.88 5.47 -10.27
C VAL A 87 5.62 5.05 -9.50
N ASN A 88 5.56 3.80 -9.05
CA ASN A 88 4.43 3.29 -8.26
C ASN A 88 4.31 4.00 -6.91
N GLU A 89 5.41 4.18 -6.18
CA GLU A 89 5.44 4.89 -4.89
C GLU A 89 4.95 6.33 -5.05
N ILE A 90 5.54 7.08 -5.98
CA ILE A 90 5.14 8.47 -6.25
C ILE A 90 3.67 8.54 -6.64
N ARG A 91 3.18 7.60 -7.47
CA ARG A 91 1.77 7.53 -7.87
C ARG A 91 0.85 7.33 -6.67
N ASN A 92 1.23 6.48 -5.72
CA ASN A 92 0.47 6.27 -4.50
C ASN A 92 0.47 7.54 -3.64
N ASP A 93 1.63 8.17 -3.45
CA ASP A 93 1.75 9.39 -2.65
C ASP A 93 0.87 10.52 -3.20
N ILE A 94 0.93 10.79 -4.51
CA ILE A 94 0.10 11.85 -5.11
C ILE A 94 -1.40 11.53 -5.10
N SER A 95 -1.76 10.25 -5.08
CA SER A 95 -3.16 9.82 -5.03
C SER A 95 -3.78 10.02 -3.64
N HIS A 96 -2.96 9.98 -2.59
CA HIS A 96 -3.39 10.21 -1.20
C HIS A 96 -3.09 11.64 -0.71
N ASN A 97 -2.16 12.35 -1.36
CA ASN A 97 -1.77 13.70 -0.99
C ASN A 97 -1.81 14.66 -2.20
N PHE A 98 -2.79 15.57 -2.19
CA PHE A 98 -3.00 16.55 -3.27
C PHE A 98 -1.94 17.66 -3.33
N THR A 99 -1.12 17.82 -2.29
CA THR A 99 -0.03 18.81 -2.26
C THR A 99 1.33 18.20 -2.60
N GLU A 100 1.40 16.87 -2.66
CA GLU A 100 2.64 16.15 -3.01
C GLU A 100 3.17 16.58 -4.38
N THR A 101 4.48 16.79 -4.44
CA THR A 101 5.17 17.28 -5.64
C THR A 101 6.21 16.26 -6.08
N PRO A 102 5.94 15.48 -7.14
CA PRO A 102 6.83 14.44 -7.61
C PRO A 102 8.27 14.92 -7.86
N PRO A 103 9.28 14.14 -7.47
CA PRO A 103 10.69 14.46 -7.75
C PRO A 103 10.98 14.40 -9.25
N ARG A 104 11.42 15.52 -9.83
CA ARG A 104 11.63 15.68 -11.29
C ARG A 104 12.65 14.69 -11.84
N GLU A 105 13.81 14.57 -11.18
CA GLU A 105 14.93 13.75 -11.64
C GLU A 105 14.55 12.27 -11.75
N ILE A 106 13.70 11.77 -10.85
CA ILE A 106 13.21 10.39 -10.90
C ILE A 106 12.32 10.17 -12.12
N LEU A 107 11.41 11.11 -12.42
CA LEU A 107 10.53 11.01 -13.59
C LEU A 107 11.31 11.06 -14.91
N GLU A 108 12.31 11.95 -15.00
CA GLU A 108 13.18 12.04 -16.18
C GLU A 108 13.97 10.74 -16.38
N ARG A 109 14.57 10.19 -15.30
CA ARG A 109 15.29 8.92 -15.36
C ARG A 109 14.39 7.75 -15.74
N SER A 110 13.21 7.62 -15.13
CA SER A 110 12.26 6.56 -15.49
C SER A 110 11.83 6.67 -16.96
N ARG A 111 11.60 7.88 -17.46
CA ARG A 111 11.30 8.12 -18.88
C ARG A 111 12.44 7.72 -19.81
N GLU A 112 13.68 8.02 -19.45
CA GLU A 112 14.86 7.67 -20.24
C GLU A 112 15.04 6.14 -20.35
N LEU A 113 14.83 5.41 -19.26
CA LEU A 113 14.93 3.95 -19.21
C LEU A 113 13.74 3.24 -19.88
N ALA A 114 12.59 3.91 -20.02
CA ALA A 114 11.33 3.29 -20.42
C ALA A 114 11.41 2.48 -21.74
N PRO A 115 12.02 2.99 -22.83
CA PRO A 115 12.13 2.23 -24.09
C PRO A 115 13.05 1.01 -23.97
N GLU A 116 14.21 1.16 -23.31
CA GLU A 116 15.18 0.08 -23.11
C GLU A 116 14.58 -1.04 -22.25
N TRP A 117 13.86 -0.66 -21.20
CA TRP A 117 13.10 -1.59 -20.37
C TRP A 117 12.05 -2.34 -21.17
N LYS A 118 11.31 -1.66 -22.08
CA LYS A 118 10.29 -2.31 -22.92
C LYS A 118 10.90 -3.37 -23.83
N ASP A 119 12.01 -3.06 -24.48
CA ASP A 119 12.72 -4.02 -25.33
C ASP A 119 13.22 -5.21 -24.50
N TRP A 120 13.79 -4.94 -23.33
CA TRP A 120 14.26 -5.97 -22.40
C TRP A 120 13.13 -6.88 -21.90
N ILE A 121 12.00 -6.32 -21.43
CA ILE A 121 10.91 -7.14 -20.88
C ILE A 121 10.22 -7.97 -21.96
N THR A 122 10.16 -7.46 -23.19
CA THR A 122 9.65 -8.21 -24.34
C THR A 122 10.52 -9.44 -24.59
N GLN A 123 11.85 -9.27 -24.65
CA GLN A 123 12.78 -10.40 -24.82
C GLN A 123 12.70 -11.39 -23.64
N ALA A 124 12.70 -10.88 -22.40
CA ALA A 124 12.63 -11.72 -21.22
C ALA A 124 11.31 -12.52 -21.14
N ALA A 125 10.21 -11.92 -21.60
CA ALA A 125 8.92 -12.60 -21.70
C ALA A 125 8.93 -13.70 -22.76
N GLU A 126 9.54 -13.46 -23.94
CA GLU A 126 9.72 -14.47 -24.98
C GLU A 126 10.61 -15.63 -24.50
N ASP A 127 11.72 -15.33 -23.83
CA ASP A 127 12.63 -16.35 -23.28
C ASP A 127 11.92 -17.20 -22.22
N TYR A 128 11.10 -16.56 -21.38
CA TYR A 128 10.25 -17.23 -20.41
C TYR A 128 9.19 -18.11 -21.07
N GLU A 129 8.52 -17.65 -22.12
CA GLU A 129 7.54 -18.44 -22.87
C GLU A 129 8.19 -19.69 -23.50
N GLN A 130 9.35 -19.52 -24.14
CA GLN A 130 10.13 -20.65 -24.68
C GLN A 130 10.54 -21.64 -23.58
N HIS A 131 10.94 -21.13 -22.41
CA HIS A 131 11.23 -21.97 -21.25
C HIS A 131 9.98 -22.74 -20.82
N GLN A 132 8.82 -22.10 -20.68
CA GLN A 132 7.55 -22.75 -20.33
C GLN A 132 7.17 -23.85 -21.33
N GLU A 133 7.32 -23.59 -22.64
CA GLU A 133 7.03 -24.57 -23.69
C GLU A 133 7.99 -25.78 -23.67
N SER A 134 9.19 -25.60 -23.12
CA SER A 134 10.18 -26.67 -22.99
C SER A 134 9.95 -27.61 -21.81
N LEU A 135 9.10 -27.21 -20.85
CA LEU A 135 8.87 -27.98 -19.63
C LEU A 135 8.08 -29.25 -19.89
N THR A 136 8.48 -30.32 -19.22
CA THR A 136 7.66 -31.53 -19.07
C THR A 136 6.43 -31.24 -18.20
N ALA A 137 5.43 -32.13 -18.26
CA ALA A 137 4.24 -32.01 -17.41
C ALA A 137 4.57 -32.04 -15.91
N THR A 138 5.59 -32.80 -15.50
CA THR A 138 6.07 -32.84 -14.11
C THR A 138 6.65 -31.49 -13.71
N GLU A 139 7.56 -30.95 -14.51
CA GLU A 139 8.24 -29.67 -14.23
C GLU A 139 7.25 -28.51 -14.21
N ALA A 140 6.34 -28.44 -15.20
CA ALA A 140 5.30 -27.41 -15.24
C ALA A 140 4.40 -27.45 -14.00
N LEU A 141 4.01 -28.65 -13.56
CA LEU A 141 3.18 -28.82 -12.36
C LEU A 141 3.95 -28.47 -11.08
N ALA A 142 5.23 -28.84 -10.99
CA ALA A 142 6.10 -28.45 -9.89
C ALA A 142 6.29 -26.92 -9.84
N GLN A 143 6.44 -26.28 -10.98
CA GLN A 143 6.57 -24.83 -11.06
C GLN A 143 5.29 -24.11 -10.60
N VAL A 144 4.10 -24.58 -11.00
CA VAL A 144 2.83 -24.09 -10.46
C VAL A 144 2.77 -24.20 -8.93
N GLY A 145 3.25 -25.32 -8.38
CA GLY A 145 3.37 -25.52 -6.94
C GLY A 145 4.31 -24.51 -6.28
N LYS A 146 5.54 -24.35 -6.81
CA LYS A 146 6.54 -23.41 -6.28
C LYS A 146 6.03 -21.98 -6.26
N ARG A 147 5.47 -21.49 -7.38
CA ARG A 147 4.86 -20.15 -7.46
C ARG A 147 3.74 -19.97 -6.44
N THR A 148 2.92 -21.00 -6.25
CA THR A 148 1.83 -20.92 -5.28
C THR A 148 2.37 -20.81 -3.85
N LEU A 149 3.41 -21.58 -3.52
CA LEU A 149 4.07 -21.51 -2.22
C LEU A 149 4.76 -20.16 -1.97
N GLU A 150 5.39 -19.57 -2.97
CA GLU A 150 5.93 -18.20 -2.87
C GLU A 150 4.84 -17.19 -2.51
N ASN A 151 3.66 -17.29 -3.12
CA ASN A 151 2.53 -16.38 -2.84
C ASN A 151 1.89 -16.62 -1.46
N VAL A 152 2.09 -17.78 -0.85
CA VAL A 152 1.60 -18.07 0.51
C VAL A 152 2.52 -17.45 1.57
N LYS A 153 3.81 -17.36 1.27
CA LYS A 153 4.84 -16.94 2.22
C LYS A 153 4.88 -15.41 2.35
N ASP A 154 4.44 -14.91 3.50
CA ASP A 154 4.56 -13.50 3.88
C ASP A 154 5.21 -13.32 5.25
N PRO A 155 5.84 -12.16 5.51
CA PRO A 155 6.36 -11.85 6.83
C PRO A 155 5.23 -11.74 7.88
N PRO A 156 5.28 -12.50 8.99
CA PRO A 156 4.20 -12.51 9.99
C PRO A 156 3.91 -11.15 10.62
N GLN A 157 4.90 -10.27 10.70
CA GLN A 157 4.75 -8.93 11.27
C GLN A 157 3.84 -8.01 10.45
N ASP A 158 3.58 -8.37 9.19
CA ASP A 158 2.68 -7.61 8.33
C ASP A 158 1.20 -7.87 8.71
N TYR A 159 0.93 -8.87 9.57
CA TYR A 159 -0.40 -9.26 10.02
C TYR A 159 -0.65 -8.79 11.46
N SER A 160 -1.67 -7.95 11.64
CA SER A 160 -2.10 -7.44 12.95
C SER A 160 -3.23 -8.28 13.58
N TYR A 161 -3.80 -7.83 14.69
CA TYR A 161 -4.95 -8.48 15.37
C TYR A 161 -4.77 -9.95 15.78
N GLY A 162 -3.52 -10.38 16.01
CA GLY A 162 -3.19 -11.74 16.42
C GLY A 162 -3.10 -12.75 15.27
N LEU A 163 -3.22 -12.30 14.03
CA LEU A 163 -3.13 -13.12 12.82
C LEU A 163 -1.70 -13.54 12.47
N ALA A 164 -0.69 -12.86 13.00
CA ALA A 164 0.74 -13.20 12.81
C ALA A 164 1.06 -14.68 13.06
N ARG A 165 0.48 -15.30 14.10
CA ARG A 165 0.70 -16.74 14.40
C ARG A 165 0.12 -17.66 13.35
N GLN A 166 -0.99 -17.26 12.72
CA GLN A 166 -1.57 -18.04 11.63
C GLN A 166 -0.66 -17.97 10.39
N GLN A 167 -0.13 -16.78 10.08
CA GLN A 167 0.85 -16.61 9.00
C GLN A 167 2.16 -17.38 9.27
N GLU A 168 2.63 -17.42 10.51
CA GLU A 168 3.78 -18.27 10.91
C GLU A 168 3.52 -19.75 10.58
N SER A 169 2.34 -20.26 10.93
CA SER A 169 1.93 -21.64 10.62
C SER A 169 1.88 -21.90 9.11
N LEU A 170 1.30 -20.97 8.34
CA LEU A 170 1.26 -21.07 6.88
C LEU A 170 2.67 -21.11 6.28
N ASN A 171 3.59 -20.29 6.79
CA ASN A 171 4.99 -20.28 6.36
C ASN A 171 5.69 -21.62 6.65
N GLU A 172 5.45 -22.21 7.82
CA GLU A 172 6.00 -23.54 8.17
C GLU A 172 5.49 -24.63 7.23
N ASP A 173 4.19 -24.65 6.96
CA ASP A 173 3.57 -25.60 6.03
C ASP A 173 4.06 -25.38 4.60
N ALA A 174 4.21 -24.13 4.17
CA ALA A 174 4.73 -23.80 2.85
C ALA A 174 6.17 -24.29 2.66
N ASN A 175 7.04 -24.06 3.65
CA ASN A 175 8.42 -24.55 3.63
C ASN A 175 8.51 -26.09 3.65
N ARG A 176 7.57 -26.77 4.29
CA ARG A 176 7.50 -28.25 4.24
C ARG A 176 7.13 -28.73 2.84
N LEU A 177 6.04 -28.19 2.28
CA LEU A 177 5.56 -28.57 0.95
C LEU A 177 6.55 -28.23 -0.15
N GLU A 178 7.31 -27.13 -0.01
CA GLU A 178 8.39 -26.77 -0.94
C GLU A 178 9.44 -27.87 -1.04
N LYS A 179 9.91 -28.39 0.11
CA LYS A 179 10.88 -29.49 0.16
C LYS A 179 10.32 -30.78 -0.42
N GLU A 180 9.05 -31.10 -0.13
CA GLU A 180 8.39 -32.27 -0.71
C GLU A 180 8.29 -32.16 -2.23
N LEU A 181 7.97 -30.96 -2.73
CA LEU A 181 7.82 -30.67 -4.14
C LEU A 181 9.16 -30.75 -4.89
N GLU A 182 10.25 -30.23 -4.32
CA GLU A 182 11.60 -30.35 -4.88
C GLU A 182 11.99 -31.82 -5.10
N ASN A 183 11.78 -32.67 -4.09
CA ASN A 183 12.10 -34.10 -4.18
C ASN A 183 11.32 -34.83 -5.28
N LEU A 184 10.09 -34.39 -5.58
CA LEU A 184 9.21 -35.01 -6.57
C LEU A 184 9.35 -34.38 -7.97
N SER A 185 9.99 -33.22 -8.06
CA SER A 185 10.16 -32.49 -9.32
C SER A 185 11.20 -33.11 -10.27
N GLU A 186 12.04 -34.01 -9.76
CA GLU A 186 13.06 -34.73 -10.55
C GLU A 186 12.50 -36.00 -11.23
N GLU A 187 11.21 -36.31 -11.06
CA GLU A 187 10.61 -37.52 -11.63
C GLU A 187 10.19 -37.34 -13.12
N ASP A 188 10.58 -38.27 -13.98
CA ASP A 188 10.28 -38.25 -15.43
C ASP A 188 8.77 -38.27 -15.77
N ALA A 189 7.90 -38.59 -14.80
CA ALA A 189 6.46 -38.70 -15.00
C ALA A 189 5.66 -38.17 -13.81
N VAL A 190 4.47 -37.63 -14.09
CA VAL A 190 3.55 -37.13 -13.07
C VAL A 190 3.12 -38.26 -12.14
N SER A 191 3.65 -38.26 -10.91
CA SER A 191 3.30 -39.22 -9.88
C SER A 191 2.06 -38.80 -9.09
N ARG A 192 1.44 -39.77 -8.43
CA ARG A 192 0.30 -39.51 -7.54
C ARG A 192 0.72 -38.64 -6.35
N ASP A 193 1.95 -38.78 -5.90
CA ASP A 193 2.49 -38.02 -4.78
C ASP A 193 2.70 -36.55 -5.18
N LEU A 194 3.20 -36.27 -6.38
CA LEU A 194 3.27 -34.90 -6.91
C LEU A 194 1.88 -34.24 -6.95
N VAL A 195 0.87 -34.97 -7.46
CA VAL A 195 -0.51 -34.46 -7.50
C VAL A 195 -1.05 -34.17 -6.09
N ASN A 196 -0.75 -35.02 -5.10
CA ASN A 196 -1.17 -34.80 -3.72
C ASN A 196 -0.48 -33.58 -3.11
N VAL A 197 0.83 -33.41 -3.32
CA VAL A 197 1.58 -32.24 -2.84
C VAL A 197 1.01 -30.96 -3.44
N VAL A 198 0.77 -30.95 -4.75
CA VAL A 198 0.16 -29.78 -5.44
C VAL A 198 -1.25 -29.50 -4.92
N SER A 199 -2.05 -30.54 -4.63
CA SER A 199 -3.37 -30.36 -4.00
C SER A 199 -3.24 -29.69 -2.62
N ASN A 200 -2.30 -30.13 -1.79
CA ASN A 200 -2.05 -29.53 -0.47
C ASN A 200 -1.59 -28.08 -0.59
N ILE A 201 -0.76 -27.76 -1.58
CA ILE A 201 -0.33 -26.38 -1.89
C ILE A 201 -1.54 -25.51 -2.24
N MET A 202 -2.48 -26.03 -3.04
CA MET A 202 -3.70 -25.31 -3.41
C MET A 202 -4.67 -25.13 -2.23
N GLU A 203 -4.71 -26.06 -1.28
CA GLU A 203 -5.44 -25.90 -0.02
C GLU A 203 -4.80 -24.80 0.84
N LEU A 204 -3.47 -24.84 0.99
CA LEU A 204 -2.72 -23.82 1.73
C LEU A 204 -2.93 -22.41 1.17
N LYS A 205 -3.02 -22.28 -0.16
CA LYS A 205 -3.39 -21.01 -0.81
C LYS A 205 -4.77 -20.52 -0.39
N ARG A 206 -5.77 -21.40 -0.28
CA ARG A 206 -7.12 -21.00 0.14
C ARG A 206 -7.13 -20.54 1.60
N ASP A 207 -6.33 -21.19 2.44
CA ASP A 207 -6.17 -20.78 3.84
C ASP A 207 -5.51 -19.40 3.91
N LYS A 208 -4.50 -19.13 3.07
CA LYS A 208 -3.91 -17.80 2.92
C LYS A 208 -4.91 -16.75 2.44
N ASP A 209 -5.66 -17.04 1.38
CA ASP A 209 -6.69 -16.12 0.85
C ASP A 209 -7.72 -15.77 1.95
N SER A 210 -8.10 -16.75 2.79
CA SER A 210 -8.99 -16.53 3.93
C SER A 210 -8.37 -15.66 5.02
N LEU A 211 -7.08 -15.84 5.32
CA LEU A 211 -6.35 -15.04 6.30
C LEU A 211 -6.23 -13.58 5.84
N ASP A 212 -5.93 -13.36 4.56
CA ASP A 212 -5.83 -12.01 3.97
C ASP A 212 -7.18 -11.29 4.01
N ASP A 213 -8.27 -11.99 3.73
CA ASP A 213 -9.61 -11.44 3.82
C ASP A 213 -9.97 -11.07 5.27
N GLU A 214 -9.65 -11.91 6.26
CA GLU A 214 -9.85 -11.61 7.68
C GLU A 214 -9.01 -10.40 8.12
N HIS A 215 -7.73 -10.36 7.72
CA HIS A 215 -6.85 -9.25 8.01
C HIS A 215 -7.40 -7.93 7.44
N ARG A 216 -7.82 -7.92 6.17
CA ARG A 216 -8.38 -6.74 5.49
C ARG A 216 -9.65 -6.25 6.19
N VAL A 217 -10.53 -7.15 6.63
CA VAL A 217 -11.75 -6.79 7.37
C VAL A 217 -11.39 -6.09 8.68
N HIS A 218 -10.44 -6.61 9.44
CA HIS A 218 -10.03 -5.98 10.70
C HIS A 218 -9.36 -4.62 10.50
N GLU A 219 -8.55 -4.45 9.47
CA GLU A 219 -7.99 -3.14 9.13
C GLU A 219 -9.07 -2.13 8.74
N GLU A 220 -10.06 -2.56 7.95
CA GLU A 220 -11.19 -1.70 7.57
C GLU A 220 -12.05 -1.32 8.77
N GLU A 221 -12.32 -2.26 9.68
CA GLU A 221 -13.03 -2.01 10.94
C GLU A 221 -12.28 -1.00 11.80
N ALA A 222 -10.97 -1.19 12.00
CA ALA A 222 -10.16 -0.27 12.79
C ALA A 222 -10.05 1.11 12.16
N ARG A 223 -9.91 1.19 10.82
CA ARG A 223 -9.95 2.48 10.11
C ARG A 223 -11.30 3.16 10.29
N ARG A 224 -12.39 2.41 10.21
CA ARG A 224 -13.75 2.95 10.39
C ARG A 224 -14.00 3.41 11.81
N GLU A 225 -13.55 2.65 12.81
CA GLU A 225 -13.61 3.06 14.21
C GLU A 225 -12.79 4.34 14.45
N GLU A 226 -11.60 4.44 13.86
CA GLU A 226 -10.76 5.64 13.94
C GLU A 226 -11.42 6.85 13.25
N GLU A 227 -12.02 6.66 12.07
CA GLU A 227 -12.77 7.69 11.38
C GLU A 227 -13.98 8.17 12.18
N LEU A 228 -14.73 7.24 12.79
CA LEU A 228 -15.84 7.56 13.68
C LEU A 228 -15.35 8.32 14.92
N ARG A 229 -14.28 7.85 15.57
CA ARG A 229 -13.66 8.53 16.71
C ARG A 229 -13.23 9.94 16.34
N ARG A 230 -12.53 10.13 15.22
CA ARG A 230 -12.15 11.45 14.72
C ARG A 230 -13.35 12.34 14.44
N ALA A 231 -14.42 11.80 13.87
CA ALA A 231 -15.64 12.55 13.59
C ALA A 231 -16.39 12.95 14.87
N GLU A 232 -16.50 12.06 15.85
CA GLU A 232 -17.11 12.30 17.17
C GLU A 232 -16.32 13.34 17.99
N ASN A 233 -15.00 13.34 17.85
CA ASN A 233 -14.10 14.25 18.54
C ASN A 233 -13.91 15.59 17.81
N THR A 234 -14.31 15.70 16.55
CA THR A 234 -14.30 16.98 15.82
C THR A 234 -15.57 17.77 16.10
N ARG A 235 -15.45 18.82 16.89
CA ARG A 235 -16.59 19.62 17.37
C ARG A 235 -16.50 21.05 16.91
N ARG A 236 -17.67 21.66 16.68
CA ARG A 236 -17.79 23.11 16.49
C ARG A 236 -17.88 23.74 17.88
N VAL A 237 -16.92 24.62 18.17
CA VAL A 237 -16.82 25.27 19.47
C VAL A 237 -16.80 26.78 19.31
N ILE A 238 -17.27 27.46 20.35
CA ILE A 238 -17.18 28.90 20.50
C ILE A 238 -16.17 29.16 21.62
N VAL A 239 -15.17 29.99 21.34
CA VAL A 239 -14.20 30.42 22.35
C VAL A 239 -14.91 31.34 23.33
N THR A 240 -14.98 30.97 24.60
CA THR A 240 -15.55 31.85 25.63
C THR A 240 -14.48 32.71 26.27
N GLU A 241 -13.29 32.15 26.44
CA GLU A 241 -12.11 32.83 26.97
C GLU A 241 -10.91 32.44 26.10
N GLY A 242 -10.22 33.44 25.54
CA GLY A 242 -8.98 33.22 24.79
C GLY A 242 -7.86 32.69 25.69
N VAL A 243 -6.67 32.45 25.10
CA VAL A 243 -5.53 31.90 25.85
C VAL A 243 -5.11 32.86 26.97
N ASP A 244 -5.10 32.36 28.22
CA ASP A 244 -4.66 33.11 29.40
C ASP A 244 -3.14 33.04 29.64
N ASP A 245 -2.68 33.70 30.71
CA ASP A 245 -1.25 33.73 31.08
C ASP A 245 -0.70 32.34 31.47
N ASP A 246 -1.57 31.38 31.81
CA ASP A 246 -1.23 30.00 32.16
C ASP A 246 -1.33 29.05 30.94
N GLY A 247 -1.61 29.58 29.74
CA GLY A 247 -1.73 28.80 28.51
C GLY A 247 -3.06 28.05 28.38
N GLN A 248 -4.10 28.45 29.09
CA GLN A 248 -5.41 27.81 29.05
C GLN A 248 -6.37 28.53 28.11
N ILE A 249 -7.12 27.78 27.31
CA ILE A 249 -8.23 28.29 26.51
C ILE A 249 -9.54 27.64 26.98
N VAL A 250 -10.61 28.44 27.07
CA VAL A 250 -11.94 27.95 27.43
C VAL A 250 -12.85 28.02 26.22
N VAL A 251 -13.41 26.86 25.85
CA VAL A 251 -14.33 26.74 24.72
C VAL A 251 -15.60 26.03 25.14
N VAL A 252 -16.70 26.33 24.45
CA VAL A 252 -17.99 25.67 24.65
C VAL A 252 -18.41 25.03 23.34
N THR A 253 -18.79 23.75 23.39
CA THR A 253 -19.37 23.08 22.23
C THR A 253 -20.76 23.63 21.93
N HIS A 254 -21.07 23.86 20.66
CA HIS A 254 -22.39 24.29 20.23
C HIS A 254 -22.95 23.31 19.20
N GLU A 255 -23.69 22.31 19.68
CA GLU A 255 -24.36 21.31 18.83
C GLU A 255 -25.88 21.33 19.03
N VAL A 256 -26.62 21.50 17.94
CA VAL A 256 -28.09 21.53 17.97
C VAL A 256 -28.63 20.22 18.52
N GLY A 257 -29.30 20.28 19.67
CA GLY A 257 -29.96 19.13 20.30
C GLY A 257 -29.10 18.36 21.31
N LYS A 258 -27.87 18.83 21.60
CA LYS A 258 -27.05 18.33 22.72
C LYS A 258 -26.84 19.44 23.76
N PRO A 259 -26.63 19.09 25.04
CA PRO A 259 -26.22 20.06 26.03
C PRO A 259 -24.85 20.64 25.67
N ASP A 260 -24.67 21.94 25.91
CA ASP A 260 -23.39 22.61 25.77
C ASP A 260 -22.39 22.01 26.77
N GLU A 261 -21.18 21.70 26.31
CA GLU A 261 -20.09 21.19 27.14
C GLU A 261 -18.94 22.20 27.13
N THR A 262 -18.47 22.57 28.32
CA THR A 262 -17.34 23.49 28.49
C THR A 262 -16.05 22.70 28.63
N TYR A 263 -15.06 23.04 27.80
CA TYR A 263 -13.72 22.49 27.85
C TYR A 263 -12.73 23.57 28.27
N VAL A 264 -11.89 23.26 29.24
CA VAL A 264 -10.70 24.04 29.60
C VAL A 264 -9.52 23.23 29.12
N MET A 265 -8.78 23.75 28.15
CA MET A 265 -7.70 23.03 27.49
C MET A 265 -6.38 23.76 27.67
N ASP A 266 -5.35 23.01 28.01
CA ASP A 266 -3.97 23.48 28.05
C ASP A 266 -3.38 23.43 26.63
N ILE A 267 -3.07 24.58 26.04
CA ILE A 267 -2.51 24.62 24.68
C ILE A 267 -1.07 24.12 24.64
N GLU A 268 -0.39 24.09 25.79
CA GLU A 268 0.96 23.56 25.95
C GLU A 268 0.98 22.04 26.18
N HIS A 269 -0.18 21.38 26.15
CA HIS A 269 -0.28 19.93 26.24
C HIS A 269 0.69 19.26 25.23
N PRO A 270 1.47 18.24 25.64
CA PRO A 270 2.50 17.63 24.80
C PRO A 270 1.95 17.04 23.51
N ASP A 271 0.70 16.60 23.51
CA ASP A 271 0.02 16.02 22.34
C ASP A 271 -0.72 17.06 21.48
N THR A 272 -0.70 18.35 21.86
CA THR A 272 -1.23 19.44 21.02
C THR A 272 -0.16 19.83 20.00
N PRO A 273 -0.38 19.63 18.67
CA PRO A 273 0.62 19.96 17.66
C PRO A 273 0.96 21.46 17.62
N ASP A 274 2.21 21.80 17.32
CA ASP A 274 2.67 23.20 17.25
C ASP A 274 1.80 24.07 16.34
N ALA A 275 1.40 23.54 15.17
CA ALA A 275 0.53 24.24 14.24
C ALA A 275 -0.88 24.53 14.81
N ALA A 276 -1.41 23.66 15.68
CA ALA A 276 -2.66 23.90 16.38
C ALA A 276 -2.44 24.95 17.48
N ARG A 277 -1.35 24.84 18.24
CA ARG A 277 -0.97 25.78 19.31
C ARG A 277 -0.85 27.22 18.79
N GLU A 278 -0.13 27.42 17.69
CA GLU A 278 0.04 28.74 17.06
C GLU A 278 -1.31 29.37 16.67
N ARG A 279 -2.24 28.56 16.16
CA ARG A 279 -3.58 29.05 15.77
C ARG A 279 -4.46 29.35 16.99
N LEU A 280 -4.39 28.53 18.03
CA LEU A 280 -5.16 28.72 19.27
C LEU A 280 -4.79 30.02 20.00
N ILE A 281 -3.50 30.40 20.01
CA ILE A 281 -3.02 31.67 20.60
C ILE A 281 -3.69 32.88 19.96
N GLY A 282 -4.03 32.79 18.67
CA GLY A 282 -4.65 33.88 17.92
C GLY A 282 -6.16 34.01 18.10
N LEU A 283 -6.81 33.12 18.87
CA LEU A 283 -8.26 33.12 19.03
C LEU A 283 -8.73 34.09 20.11
N GLU A 284 -9.78 34.83 19.80
CA GLU A 284 -10.45 35.76 20.71
C GLU A 284 -11.81 35.22 21.17
N ALA A 285 -12.35 35.79 22.24
CA ALA A 285 -13.68 35.43 22.72
C ALA A 285 -14.74 35.66 21.63
N ASN A 286 -15.67 34.72 21.50
CA ASN A 286 -16.70 34.57 20.47
C ASN A 286 -16.21 34.08 19.10
N ASP A 287 -14.92 33.77 18.93
CA ASP A 287 -14.47 33.09 17.73
C ASP A 287 -15.09 31.70 17.63
N GLU A 288 -15.51 31.34 16.43
CA GLU A 288 -16.14 30.06 16.15
C GLU A 288 -15.23 29.21 15.28
N VAL A 289 -14.81 28.07 15.82
CA VAL A 289 -13.77 27.22 15.23
C VAL A 289 -14.18 25.75 15.29
N ARG A 290 -13.55 24.93 14.45
CA ARG A 290 -13.67 23.48 14.54
C ARG A 290 -12.41 22.90 15.14
N LEU A 291 -12.55 22.27 16.30
CA LEU A 291 -11.46 21.62 17.01
C LEU A 291 -11.71 20.11 17.04
N ARG A 292 -10.67 19.33 16.79
CA ARG A 292 -10.62 17.92 17.16
C ARG A 292 -10.10 17.85 18.59
N ILE A 293 -10.99 17.54 19.53
CA ILE A 293 -10.71 17.49 20.96
C ILE A 293 -10.57 16.01 21.36
N GLU A 294 -9.37 15.62 21.79
CA GLU A 294 -9.09 14.29 22.33
C GLU A 294 -8.92 14.36 23.86
N GLU A 295 -8.94 13.22 24.53
CA GLU A 295 -8.73 13.11 25.97
C GLU A 295 -7.49 12.28 26.29
N ASP A 296 -6.52 12.85 27.00
CA ASP A 296 -5.40 12.10 27.58
C ASP A 296 -5.80 11.56 28.96
N LEU A 297 -5.40 10.31 29.26
CA LEU A 297 -5.68 9.65 30.53
C LEU A 297 -4.46 9.78 31.46
N ARG A 298 -4.49 10.77 32.34
CA ARG A 298 -3.41 11.03 33.30
C ARG A 298 -3.74 10.47 34.68
N ARG A 299 -2.73 10.03 35.42
CA ARG A 299 -2.88 9.70 36.84
C ARG A 299 -2.56 10.92 37.69
N ASP A 300 -3.53 11.37 38.49
CA ASP A 300 -3.31 12.45 39.46
C ASP A 300 -2.33 11.99 40.56
N ARG A 301 -1.86 12.94 41.38
CA ARG A 301 -0.96 12.66 42.52
C ARG A 301 -1.55 11.71 43.56
N LYS A 302 -2.85 11.40 43.49
CA LYS A 302 -3.58 10.46 44.36
C LYS A 302 -3.86 9.12 43.66
N GLY A 303 -3.34 8.91 42.45
CA GLY A 303 -3.49 7.69 41.67
C GLY A 303 -4.84 7.54 40.96
N ARG A 304 -5.66 8.60 40.90
CA ARG A 304 -6.94 8.60 40.17
C ARG A 304 -6.68 8.92 38.70
N ILE A 305 -7.40 8.24 37.81
CA ILE A 305 -7.35 8.53 36.37
C ILE A 305 -8.21 9.77 36.11
N GLU A 306 -7.61 10.78 35.53
CA GLU A 306 -8.21 12.03 35.09
C GLU A 306 -8.13 12.11 33.57
N ARG A 307 -9.20 12.63 32.95
CA ARG A 307 -9.26 12.89 31.52
C ARG A 307 -8.91 14.35 31.30
N VAL A 308 -7.83 14.62 30.58
CA VAL A 308 -7.38 15.97 30.26
C VAL A 308 -7.64 16.21 28.78
N PRO A 309 -8.59 17.09 28.42
CA PRO A 309 -8.85 17.38 27.02
C PRO A 309 -7.71 18.19 26.41
N TYR A 310 -7.37 17.89 25.16
CA TYR A 310 -6.39 18.65 24.38
C TYR A 310 -6.84 18.77 22.92
N VAL A 311 -6.25 19.71 22.20
CA VAL A 311 -6.59 19.97 20.78
C VAL A 311 -5.62 19.21 19.89
N GLU A 312 -6.09 18.15 19.24
CA GLU A 312 -5.28 17.35 18.33
C GLU A 312 -5.23 17.95 16.91
N GLU A 313 -6.25 18.73 16.52
CA GLU A 313 -6.31 19.41 15.22
C GLU A 313 -7.25 20.63 15.29
N MET A 314 -6.93 21.69 14.57
CA MET A 314 -7.81 22.84 14.36
C MET A 314 -8.05 22.99 12.86
N ARG A 315 -9.32 23.06 12.44
CA ARG A 315 -9.72 23.22 11.03
C ARG A 315 -10.22 24.62 10.75
#